data_AF-A0A931ZXC3-F1
#
_entry.id   AF-A0A931ZXC3-F1
#
_cell.length_a   1.000
_cell.length_b   1.000
_cell.length_c   1.000
_cell.angle_alpha   90.00
_cell.angle_beta   90.00
_cell.angle_gamma   90.00
#
_symmetry.space_group_name_H-M   'P 1'
#
loop_
_entity.id
_entity.type
_entity.pdbx_description
1 polymer ?
#
loop_
_entity_poly.entity_id
_entity_poly.type
_entity_poly.pdbx_seq_one_letter_code
_entity_poly.pdbx_strand_id
1 'polypeptide(L)'
;MLRTHCLFRRLGLLILVTGSGWFPSPGWARAAAELPAVLHYDLRLHLFPATGRLAAEARLVIGNPTRMPIAQVPLVLYRLFEVTEVTAADGQRLRFQQTVERFREPDRFQVLFVQVTLARPLRPGDSTVVRLRYGGPYLGASEVWPYLHDRVSEDFTLIRPDAAGYPMVSDLDRLAAGPSRQFTWTLEVSVPGDYRVASGGT
;
A
#
# COMPACT_ATOMS: atom_id res chain seq x y z
N MET A 1 15.26 49.41 -17.79
CA MET A 1 14.31 48.91 -16.77
C MET A 1 13.66 47.64 -17.30
N LEU A 2 14.26 46.47 -17.06
CA LEU A 2 13.60 45.18 -17.31
C LEU A 2 13.17 44.62 -15.95
N ARG A 3 11.87 44.55 -15.72
CA ARG A 3 11.29 43.84 -14.58
C ARG A 3 11.26 42.36 -14.91
N THR A 4 12.17 41.61 -14.29
CA THR A 4 12.13 40.15 -14.30
C THR A 4 11.05 39.70 -13.32
N HIS A 5 9.93 39.20 -13.83
CA HIS A 5 8.95 38.50 -13.00
C HIS A 5 9.55 37.14 -12.58
N CYS A 6 10.01 37.06 -11.33
CA CYS A 6 10.23 35.78 -10.66
C CYS A 6 8.88 35.08 -10.46
N LEU A 7 8.52 34.20 -11.40
CA LEU A 7 7.51 33.16 -11.16
C LEU A 7 8.11 32.15 -10.19
N PHE A 8 7.71 32.21 -8.92
CA PHE A 8 7.88 31.12 -7.97
C PHE A 8 7.16 29.89 -8.55
N ARG A 9 7.89 28.97 -9.18
CA ARG A 9 7.38 27.64 -9.51
C ARG A 9 7.18 26.89 -8.19
N ARG A 10 5.93 26.49 -7.91
CA ARG A 10 5.56 25.66 -6.75
C ARG A 10 6.40 24.38 -6.79
N LEU A 11 7.27 24.19 -5.80
CA LEU A 11 7.99 22.93 -5.60
C LEU A 11 7.08 22.00 -4.80
N GLY A 12 6.41 21.07 -5.48
CA GLY A 12 5.66 20.01 -4.83
C GLY A 12 6.61 18.96 -4.26
N LEU A 13 6.53 18.71 -2.94
CA LEU A 13 7.31 17.70 -2.24
C LEU A 13 6.47 16.43 -2.09
N LEU A 14 6.97 15.30 -2.61
CA LEU A 14 6.40 13.99 -2.31
C LEU A 14 7.24 13.32 -1.22
N ILE A 15 6.61 12.90 -0.14
CA ILE A 15 7.25 12.07 0.88
C ILE A 15 6.55 10.70 0.87
N LEU A 16 7.32 9.62 0.75
CA LEU A 16 6.85 8.26 1.04
C LEU A 16 7.41 7.85 2.40
N VAL A 17 6.55 7.68 3.42
CA VAL A 17 6.99 7.21 4.73
C VAL A 17 6.68 5.73 4.83
N THR A 18 7.70 4.88 4.74
CA THR A 18 7.58 3.44 5.03
C THR A 18 8.22 3.19 6.39
N GLY A 19 7.41 3.17 7.45
CA GLY A 19 7.89 2.98 8.82
C GLY A 19 6.76 2.61 9.77
N SER A 20 7.03 1.61 10.60
CA SER A 20 6.09 1.00 11.55
C SER A 20 5.68 1.95 12.69
N GLY A 21 4.37 1.98 12.97
CA GLY A 21 3.83 2.16 14.32
C GLY A 21 3.35 3.58 14.67
N TRP A 22 2.05 3.84 14.48
CA TRP A 22 1.34 4.95 15.16
C TRP A 22 0.06 4.52 15.88
N PHE A 23 -0.34 3.25 15.80
CA PHE A 23 -1.47 2.75 16.58
C PHE A 23 -0.99 2.03 17.84
N PRO A 24 -1.39 2.47 19.05
CA PRO A 24 -1.18 1.69 20.25
C PRO A 24 -1.98 0.38 20.09
N SER A 25 -1.29 -0.75 20.17
CA SER A 25 -1.92 -2.07 20.13
C SER A 25 -2.87 -2.20 21.34
N PRO A 26 -4.19 -2.38 21.16
CA PRO A 26 -5.04 -2.70 22.29
C PRO A 26 -4.73 -4.12 22.78
N GLY A 27 -4.56 -4.28 24.08
CA GLY A 27 -4.05 -5.49 24.78
C GLY A 27 -4.93 -6.74 24.72
N TRP A 28 -5.83 -6.86 23.75
CA TRP A 28 -6.72 -8.01 23.58
C TRP A 28 -6.45 -8.85 22.33
N ALA A 29 -5.32 -8.63 21.63
CA ALA A 29 -4.93 -9.39 20.44
C ALA A 29 -4.97 -10.91 20.70
N ARG A 30 -6.10 -11.54 20.34
CA ARG A 30 -6.35 -12.97 20.48
C ARG A 30 -5.38 -13.75 19.59
N ALA A 31 -4.96 -14.89 20.11
CA ALA A 31 -4.06 -15.87 19.49
C ALA A 31 -4.19 -15.88 17.96
N ALA A 32 -3.08 -15.52 17.30
CA ALA A 32 -3.04 -15.22 15.89
C ALA A 32 -3.32 -16.47 15.03
N ALA A 33 -4.30 -16.39 14.14
CA ALA A 33 -4.14 -17.08 12.88
C ALA A 33 -2.91 -16.45 12.22
N GLU A 34 -1.85 -17.23 12.06
CA GLU A 34 -0.59 -16.73 11.54
C GLU A 34 -0.82 -16.31 10.08
N LEU A 35 -0.73 -15.01 9.78
CA LEU A 35 -0.84 -14.50 8.43
C LEU A 35 0.45 -14.77 7.65
N PRO A 36 0.39 -14.84 6.30
CA PRO A 36 1.61 -14.72 5.50
C PRO A 36 2.33 -13.40 5.85
N ALA A 37 3.65 -13.39 5.71
CA ALA A 37 4.47 -12.22 5.99
C ALA A 37 5.11 -11.69 4.71
N VAL A 38 5.13 -10.37 4.52
CA VAL A 38 5.93 -9.78 3.45
C VAL A 38 7.39 -9.73 3.89
N LEU A 39 8.27 -10.22 3.03
CA LEU A 39 9.72 -10.23 3.23
C LEU A 39 10.39 -9.07 2.46
N HIS A 40 9.87 -8.76 1.27
CA HIS A 40 10.38 -7.70 0.41
C HIS A 40 9.27 -7.09 -0.44
N TYR A 41 9.30 -5.77 -0.62
CA TYR A 41 8.51 -5.05 -1.61
C TYR A 41 9.39 -4.51 -2.74
N ASP A 42 8.93 -4.58 -3.96
CA ASP A 42 9.40 -3.77 -5.08
C ASP A 42 8.19 -2.99 -5.60
N LEU A 43 8.19 -1.68 -5.37
CA LEU A 43 7.08 -0.77 -5.62
C LEU A 43 7.44 0.20 -6.74
N ARG A 44 6.60 0.24 -7.77
CA ARG A 44 6.65 1.26 -8.82
C ARG A 44 5.38 2.10 -8.76
N LEU A 45 5.52 3.37 -8.42
CA LEU A 45 4.40 4.29 -8.29
C LEU A 45 4.45 5.34 -9.38
N HIS A 46 3.33 5.58 -10.04
CA HIS A 46 3.13 6.65 -11.01
C HIS A 46 2.06 7.59 -10.47
N LEU A 47 2.44 8.83 -10.18
CA LEU A 47 1.55 9.82 -9.60
C LEU A 47 1.11 10.84 -10.64
N PHE A 48 -0.18 11.18 -10.59
CA PHE A 48 -0.82 12.14 -11.48
C PHE A 48 -1.44 13.29 -10.67
N PRO A 49 -0.64 14.25 -10.17
CA PRO A 49 -1.09 15.37 -9.33
C PRO A 49 -2.32 16.11 -9.86
N ALA A 50 -2.32 16.46 -11.15
CA ALA A 50 -3.40 17.19 -11.81
C ALA A 50 -4.76 16.44 -11.80
N THR A 51 -4.75 15.11 -11.65
CA THR A 51 -5.98 14.30 -11.61
C THR A 51 -6.23 13.66 -10.25
N GLY A 52 -5.32 13.81 -9.29
CA GLY A 52 -5.41 13.17 -7.98
C GLY A 52 -5.34 11.64 -8.01
N ARG A 53 -4.64 11.06 -9.01
CA ARG A 53 -4.59 9.62 -9.24
C ARG A 53 -3.21 9.01 -9.00
N LEU A 54 -3.21 7.74 -8.65
CA LEU A 54 -2.05 6.88 -8.54
C LEU A 54 -2.27 5.63 -9.42
N ALA A 55 -1.24 5.24 -10.16
CA ALA A 55 -1.15 3.92 -10.77
C ALA A 55 0.12 3.24 -10.26
N ALA A 56 0.08 1.94 -10.02
CA ALA A 56 1.18 1.24 -9.40
C ALA A 56 1.32 -0.21 -9.83
N GLU A 57 2.56 -0.66 -9.79
CA GLU A 57 2.93 -2.07 -9.84
C GLU A 57 3.63 -2.42 -8.53
N ALA A 58 3.11 -3.42 -7.82
CA ALA A 58 3.71 -3.89 -6.58
C ALA A 58 4.10 -5.36 -6.72
N ARG A 59 5.36 -5.67 -6.43
CA ARG A 59 5.87 -7.03 -6.33
C ARG A 59 6.20 -7.32 -4.86
N LEU A 60 5.50 -8.29 -4.28
CA LEU A 60 5.67 -8.72 -2.91
C LEU A 60 6.35 -10.09 -2.90
N VAL A 61 7.44 -10.22 -2.15
CA VAL A 61 7.96 -11.52 -1.73
C VAL A 61 7.25 -11.89 -0.43
N ILE A 62 6.47 -12.96 -0.45
CA ILE A 62 5.60 -13.38 0.66
C ILE A 62 6.11 -14.70 1.21
N GLY A 63 6.44 -14.73 2.50
CA GLY A 63 6.79 -15.92 3.24
C GLY A 63 5.60 -16.51 3.99
N ASN A 64 5.62 -17.82 4.19
CA ASN A 64 4.72 -18.52 5.09
C ASN A 64 5.43 -18.77 6.43
N PRO A 65 5.27 -17.89 7.45
CA PRO A 65 5.86 -18.11 8.76
C PRO A 65 5.09 -19.15 9.60
N THR A 66 3.99 -19.67 9.06
CA THR A 66 3.01 -20.44 9.81
C THR A 66 3.35 -21.91 9.82
N ARG A 67 2.65 -22.69 10.67
CA ARG A 67 2.78 -24.16 10.69
C ARG A 67 1.93 -24.88 9.65
N MET A 68 1.07 -24.18 8.90
CA MET A 68 0.17 -24.79 7.92
C MET A 68 0.41 -24.25 6.50
N PRO A 69 0.11 -25.01 5.45
CA PRO A 69 0.14 -24.47 4.10
C PRO A 69 -0.87 -23.33 3.91
N ILE A 70 -0.46 -22.26 3.22
CA ILE A 70 -1.30 -21.11 2.91
C ILE A 70 -1.69 -21.17 1.43
N ALA A 71 -2.98 -21.27 1.13
CA ALA A 71 -3.47 -21.19 -0.25
C ALA A 71 -3.89 -19.77 -0.66
N GLN A 72 -4.12 -18.88 0.31
CA GLN A 72 -4.71 -17.58 0.10
C GLN A 72 -3.94 -16.48 0.81
N VAL A 73 -3.70 -15.38 0.12
CA VAL A 73 -3.01 -14.20 0.66
C VAL A 73 -4.02 -13.05 0.74
N PRO A 74 -4.40 -12.62 1.96
CA PRO A 74 -5.25 -11.45 2.13
C PRO A 74 -4.41 -10.18 2.01
N LEU A 75 -4.89 -9.22 1.22
CA LEU A 75 -4.25 -7.94 0.98
C LEU A 75 -5.23 -6.81 1.27
N VAL A 76 -4.70 -5.72 1.81
CA VAL A 76 -5.46 -4.48 2.07
C VAL A 76 -4.85 -3.35 1.26
N LEU A 77 -5.70 -2.61 0.57
CA LEU A 77 -5.39 -1.45 -0.27
C LEU A 77 -6.37 -0.31 0.04
N TYR A 78 -6.04 0.89 -0.44
CA TYR A 78 -6.92 2.05 -0.36
C TYR A 78 -8.23 1.80 -1.13
N ARG A 79 -9.37 2.17 -0.54
CA ARG A 79 -10.72 1.77 -1.01
C ARG A 79 -11.08 2.20 -2.44
N LEU A 80 -10.49 3.29 -2.93
CA LEU A 80 -10.80 3.83 -4.26
C LEU A 80 -9.87 3.26 -5.34
N PHE A 81 -8.95 2.36 -4.97
CA PHE A 81 -8.18 1.61 -5.93
C PHE A 81 -8.97 0.48 -6.53
N GLU A 82 -8.52 0.07 -7.70
CA GLU A 82 -8.96 -1.14 -8.39
C GLU A 82 -7.72 -1.99 -8.67
N VAL A 83 -7.75 -3.27 -8.29
CA VAL A 83 -6.73 -4.24 -8.72
C VAL A 83 -7.17 -4.80 -10.06
N THR A 84 -6.36 -4.56 -11.09
CA THR A 84 -6.67 -4.98 -12.46
C THR A 84 -5.96 -6.26 -12.85
N GLU A 85 -4.85 -6.59 -12.19
CA GLU A 85 -4.08 -7.78 -12.48
C GLU A 85 -3.31 -8.29 -11.26
N VAL A 86 -3.29 -9.62 -11.09
CA VAL A 86 -2.45 -10.31 -10.12
C VAL A 86 -1.73 -11.47 -10.80
N THR A 87 -0.40 -11.54 -10.67
CA THR A 87 0.44 -12.59 -11.29
C THR A 87 1.46 -13.17 -10.33
N ALA A 88 1.93 -14.39 -10.61
CA ALA A 88 3.03 -15.05 -9.92
C ALA A 88 4.40 -14.65 -10.51
N ALA A 89 5.48 -15.23 -9.97
CA ALA A 89 6.87 -14.94 -10.39
C ALA A 89 7.13 -15.18 -11.89
N ASP A 90 6.53 -16.22 -12.44
CA ASP A 90 6.63 -16.65 -13.84
C ASP A 90 5.67 -15.90 -14.78
N GLY A 91 4.87 -14.96 -14.26
CA GLY A 91 3.85 -14.24 -15.01
C GLY A 91 2.51 -14.97 -15.10
N GLN A 92 2.34 -16.14 -14.48
CA GLN A 92 1.06 -16.83 -14.42
C GLN A 92 0.03 -15.96 -13.71
N ARG A 93 -1.15 -15.75 -14.33
CA ARG A 93 -2.26 -15.01 -13.70
C ARG A 93 -2.83 -15.79 -12.51
N LEU A 94 -2.91 -15.13 -11.36
CA LEU A 94 -3.53 -15.66 -10.15
C LEU A 94 -4.99 -15.22 -10.09
N ARG A 95 -5.84 -16.07 -9.49
CA ARG A 95 -7.23 -15.70 -9.20
C ARG A 95 -7.26 -14.79 -7.99
N PHE A 96 -8.09 -13.77 -8.01
CA PHE A 96 -8.33 -12.92 -6.85
C PHE A 96 -9.78 -12.46 -6.81
N GLN A 97 -10.22 -12.06 -5.63
CA GLN A 97 -11.48 -11.36 -5.40
C GLN A 97 -11.16 -10.05 -4.69
N GLN A 98 -11.95 -9.01 -4.94
CA GLN A 98 -11.79 -7.72 -4.29
C GLN A 98 -13.14 -7.17 -3.84
N THR A 99 -13.18 -6.61 -2.63
CA THR A 99 -14.39 -6.05 -2.02
C THR A 99 -14.00 -4.81 -1.22
N VAL A 100 -14.84 -3.77 -1.26
CA VAL A 100 -14.67 -2.63 -0.35
C VAL A 100 -15.33 -2.99 0.97
N GLU A 101 -14.51 -3.01 2.03
CA GLU A 101 -14.91 -3.43 3.37
C GLU A 101 -14.78 -2.25 4.35
N ARG A 102 -15.69 -2.21 5.33
CA ARG A 102 -15.60 -1.24 6.44
C ARG A 102 -14.62 -1.75 7.48
N PHE A 103 -13.68 -0.90 7.84
CA PHE A 103 -12.82 -1.14 8.99
C PHE A 103 -13.60 -0.82 10.26
N ARG A 104 -13.49 -1.68 11.28
CA ARG A 104 -14.35 -1.56 12.48
C ARG A 104 -14.07 -0.28 13.26
N GLU A 105 -12.81 0.15 13.36
CA GLU A 105 -12.46 1.34 14.15
C GLU A 105 -11.25 2.04 13.51
N PRO A 106 -11.38 3.29 13.02
CA PRO A 106 -12.55 4.16 13.11
C PRO A 106 -13.66 3.83 12.10
N ASP A 107 -14.92 3.99 12.51
CA ASP A 107 -16.17 3.65 11.77
C ASP A 107 -16.28 4.16 10.32
N ARG A 108 -15.46 5.15 9.95
CA ARG A 108 -15.48 5.78 8.62
C ARG A 108 -14.39 5.29 7.69
N PHE A 109 -13.43 4.53 8.19
CA PHE A 109 -12.36 4.01 7.35
C PHE A 109 -12.86 2.79 6.58
N GLN A 110 -12.62 2.81 5.27
CA GLN A 110 -12.92 1.71 4.38
C GLN A 110 -11.66 1.37 3.63
N VAL A 111 -11.53 0.09 3.30
CA VAL A 111 -10.39 -0.43 2.57
C VAL A 111 -10.87 -1.32 1.43
N LEU A 112 -10.04 -1.41 0.40
CA LEU A 112 -10.17 -2.45 -0.60
C LEU A 112 -9.50 -3.71 -0.05
N PHE A 113 -10.29 -4.71 0.29
CA PHE A 113 -9.81 -6.03 0.66
C PHE A 113 -9.68 -6.90 -0.59
N VAL A 114 -8.50 -7.49 -0.80
CA VAL A 114 -8.19 -8.32 -1.96
C VAL A 114 -7.72 -9.68 -1.48
N GLN A 115 -8.45 -10.74 -1.84
CA GLN A 115 -8.10 -12.11 -1.51
C GLN A 115 -7.45 -12.78 -2.73
N VAL A 116 -6.13 -12.95 -2.71
CA VAL A 116 -5.39 -13.64 -3.78
C VAL A 116 -5.35 -15.14 -3.51
N THR A 117 -5.65 -15.95 -4.52
CA THR A 117 -5.52 -17.41 -4.47
C THR A 117 -4.23 -17.83 -5.19
N LEU A 118 -3.33 -18.46 -4.45
CA LEU A 118 -2.06 -18.97 -4.99
C LEU A 118 -2.29 -20.18 -5.89
N ALA A 119 -1.50 -20.31 -6.95
CA ALA A 119 -1.56 -21.47 -7.85
C ALA A 119 -1.26 -22.79 -7.14
N ARG A 120 -0.42 -22.75 -6.10
CA ARG A 120 -0.11 -23.85 -5.19
C ARG A 120 -0.06 -23.34 -3.76
N PRO A 121 -0.55 -24.11 -2.77
CA PRO A 121 -0.39 -23.73 -1.37
C PRO A 121 1.09 -23.55 -1.02
N LEU A 122 1.41 -22.43 -0.40
CA LEU A 122 2.74 -22.11 0.09
C LEU A 122 3.01 -22.91 1.36
N ARG A 123 4.04 -23.75 1.40
CA ARG A 123 4.33 -24.60 2.58
C ARG A 123 4.95 -23.77 3.71
N PRO A 124 4.88 -24.24 4.96
CA PRO A 124 5.62 -23.64 6.08
C PRO A 124 7.09 -23.39 5.74
N GLY A 125 7.57 -22.17 5.98
CA GLY A 125 8.95 -21.76 5.71
C GLY A 125 9.26 -21.35 4.27
N ASP A 126 8.38 -21.68 3.31
CA ASP A 126 8.58 -21.30 1.91
C ASP A 126 8.22 -19.82 1.66
N SER A 127 8.69 -19.30 0.53
CA SER A 127 8.27 -18.00 0.01
C SER A 127 7.82 -18.06 -1.45
N THR A 128 7.00 -17.10 -1.85
CA THR A 128 6.53 -16.91 -3.23
C THR A 128 6.52 -15.44 -3.59
N VAL A 129 6.30 -15.15 -4.88
CA VAL A 129 6.15 -13.79 -5.39
C VAL A 129 4.72 -13.58 -5.85
N VAL A 130 4.12 -12.48 -5.41
CA VAL A 130 2.85 -11.98 -5.92
C VAL A 130 3.10 -10.59 -6.50
N ARG A 131 2.69 -10.38 -7.76
CA ARG A 131 2.72 -9.08 -8.43
C ARG A 131 1.30 -8.57 -8.60
N LEU A 132 1.07 -7.30 -8.35
CA LEU A 132 -0.21 -6.62 -8.50
C LEU A 132 -0.04 -5.41 -9.40
N ARG A 133 -1.04 -5.16 -10.26
CA ARG A 133 -1.26 -3.86 -10.90
C ARG A 133 -2.53 -3.27 -10.34
N TYR A 134 -2.43 -2.04 -9.84
CA TYR A 134 -3.56 -1.36 -9.22
C TYR A 134 -3.47 0.15 -9.42
N GLY A 135 -4.59 0.83 -9.20
CA GLY A 135 -4.60 2.29 -9.22
C GLY A 135 -5.99 2.85 -9.07
N GLY A 136 -6.07 4.18 -9.01
CA GLY A 136 -7.30 4.91 -8.82
C GLY A 136 -7.06 6.29 -8.22
N PRO A 137 -8.12 7.02 -7.88
CA PRO A 137 -8.02 8.21 -7.04
C PRO A 137 -7.38 7.86 -5.69
N TYR A 138 -6.52 8.74 -5.18
CA TYR A 138 -5.92 8.58 -3.85
C TYR A 138 -6.12 9.83 -3.02
N LEU A 139 -7.07 9.79 -2.09
CA LEU A 139 -7.33 10.89 -1.16
C LEU A 139 -6.61 10.71 0.17
N GLY A 140 -5.83 9.63 0.34
CA GLY A 140 -5.10 9.35 1.56
C GLY A 140 -6.04 9.20 2.76
N ALA A 141 -5.58 9.65 3.92
CA ALA A 141 -6.36 9.62 5.15
C ALA A 141 -7.24 10.85 5.34
N SER A 142 -7.23 11.81 4.40
CA SER A 142 -8.11 12.99 4.41
C SER A 142 -9.61 12.64 4.45
N GLU A 143 -9.99 11.43 4.01
CA GLU A 143 -11.37 10.93 4.09
C GLU A 143 -11.84 10.67 5.53
N VAL A 144 -10.92 10.31 6.42
CA VAL A 144 -11.20 10.01 7.83
C VAL A 144 -10.79 11.18 8.73
N TRP A 145 -9.67 11.83 8.40
CA TRP A 145 -9.10 12.94 9.14
C TRP A 145 -8.88 14.13 8.20
N PRO A 146 -9.87 15.04 8.06
CA PRO A 146 -9.84 16.12 7.07
C PRO A 146 -8.67 17.11 7.20
N TYR A 147 -8.00 17.13 8.36
CA TYR A 147 -6.80 17.95 8.60
C TYR A 147 -5.52 17.35 7.99
N LEU A 148 -5.56 16.09 7.54
CA LEU A 148 -4.47 15.49 6.78
C LEU A 148 -4.64 15.82 5.29
N HIS A 149 -3.55 16.25 4.66
CA HIS A 149 -3.52 16.58 3.23
C HIS A 149 -2.67 15.57 2.44
N ASP A 150 -2.76 14.30 2.81
CA ASP A 150 -1.98 13.18 2.27
C ASP A 150 -2.59 12.55 1.00
N ARG A 151 -3.28 13.36 0.19
CA ARG A 151 -3.81 12.98 -1.12
C ARG A 151 -2.76 13.15 -2.22
N VAL A 152 -2.99 12.54 -3.39
CA VAL A 152 -2.28 12.98 -4.60
C VAL A 152 -2.82 14.36 -5.00
N SER A 153 -1.96 15.37 -5.03
CA SER A 153 -2.33 16.73 -5.42
C SER A 153 -1.14 17.53 -5.93
N GLU A 154 -1.43 18.68 -6.56
CA GLU A 154 -0.41 19.59 -7.09
C GLU A 154 0.41 20.33 -6.02
N ASP A 155 -0.12 20.43 -4.79
CA ASP A 155 0.59 21.10 -3.70
C ASP A 155 1.67 20.18 -3.11
N PHE A 156 1.26 19.02 -2.62
CA PHE A 156 2.14 17.96 -2.16
C PHE A 156 1.40 16.63 -2.13
N THR A 157 2.14 15.53 -1.94
CA THR A 157 1.56 14.19 -1.79
C THR A 157 2.30 13.43 -0.68
N LEU A 158 1.57 12.62 0.07
CA LEU A 158 2.14 11.77 1.11
C LEU A 158 1.51 10.37 1.00
N ILE A 159 2.33 9.36 0.72
CA ILE A 159 1.86 7.96 0.69
C ILE A 159 2.24 7.32 2.02
N ARG A 160 1.23 6.79 2.72
CA ARG A 160 1.41 6.23 4.07
C ARG A 160 0.84 4.82 4.18
N PRO A 161 1.43 3.96 5.04
CA PRO A 161 0.91 2.63 5.33
C PRO A 161 -0.50 2.68 5.95
N ASP A 162 -0.76 3.61 6.85
CA ASP A 162 -2.05 3.74 7.55
C ASP A 162 -3.18 4.28 6.66
N ALA A 163 -2.85 4.84 5.49
CA ALA A 163 -3.80 5.16 4.43
C ALA A 163 -3.94 4.04 3.37
N ALA A 164 -3.28 2.89 3.57
CA ALA A 164 -3.28 1.74 2.65
C ALA A 164 -2.89 2.09 1.20
N GLY A 165 -1.97 3.03 1.00
CA GLY A 165 -1.51 3.45 -0.34
C GLY A 165 -0.74 2.39 -1.13
N TYR A 166 -0.34 1.29 -0.49
CA TYR A 166 0.29 0.13 -1.10
C TYR A 166 -0.26 -1.16 -0.46
N PRO A 167 -0.15 -2.32 -1.14
CA PRO A 167 -0.79 -3.55 -0.66
C PRO A 167 -0.12 -4.03 0.62
N MET A 168 -0.90 -4.20 1.68
CA MET A 168 -0.45 -4.76 2.95
C MET A 168 -1.02 -6.15 3.15
N VAL A 169 -0.20 -7.14 3.51
CA VAL A 169 -0.71 -8.45 3.94
C VAL A 169 -1.33 -8.32 5.31
N SER A 170 -2.67 -8.27 5.34
CA SER A 170 -3.47 -8.14 6.55
C SER A 170 -4.88 -8.64 6.31
N ASP A 171 -5.55 -9.04 7.38
CA ASP A 171 -7.01 -9.11 7.41
C ASP A 171 -7.59 -7.83 8.05
N LEU A 172 -8.92 -7.71 8.04
CA LEU A 172 -9.64 -6.58 8.59
C LEU A 172 -9.55 -6.48 10.12
N ASP A 173 -9.26 -7.57 10.84
CA ASP A 173 -9.15 -7.53 12.30
C ASP A 173 -7.74 -7.09 12.74
N ARG A 174 -6.73 -7.25 11.87
CA ARG A 174 -5.31 -6.99 12.16
C ARG A 174 -4.75 -5.74 11.53
N LEU A 175 -5.50 -5.06 10.67
CA LEU A 175 -5.01 -3.88 9.95
C LEU A 175 -4.51 -2.77 10.88
N ALA A 176 -5.16 -2.55 12.03
CA ALA A 176 -4.72 -1.55 13.03
C ALA A 176 -3.36 -1.89 13.65
N ALA A 177 -2.97 -3.17 13.72
CA ALA A 177 -1.68 -3.58 14.28
C ALA A 177 -0.51 -3.24 13.33
N GLY A 178 -0.80 -2.87 12.08
CA GLY A 178 0.22 -2.64 11.07
C GLY A 178 0.98 -3.91 10.68
N PRO A 179 2.07 -3.78 9.90
CA PRO A 179 2.87 -4.93 9.49
C PRO A 179 3.49 -5.63 10.72
N SER A 180 3.23 -6.93 10.84
CA SER A 180 3.65 -7.74 12.00
C SER A 180 5.15 -8.10 12.01
N ARG A 181 5.87 -7.84 10.92
CA ARG A 181 7.28 -8.20 10.74
C ARG A 181 8.03 -7.14 9.94
N GLN A 182 9.34 -7.07 10.17
CA GLN A 182 10.26 -6.28 9.35
C GLN A 182 10.30 -6.83 7.92
N PHE A 183 10.44 -5.92 6.96
CA PHE A 183 10.58 -6.22 5.54
C PHE A 183 11.57 -5.24 4.92
N THR A 184 12.13 -5.62 3.78
CA THR A 184 12.95 -4.71 2.95
C THR A 184 12.14 -4.17 1.78
N TRP A 185 12.60 -3.11 1.14
CA TRP A 185 11.87 -2.52 0.02
C TRP A 185 12.78 -1.85 -1.02
N THR A 186 12.32 -1.86 -2.26
CA THR A 186 12.80 -1.04 -3.37
C THR A 186 11.63 -0.15 -3.81
N LEU A 187 11.90 1.13 -4.07
CA LEU A 187 10.89 2.09 -4.50
C LEU A 187 11.36 2.83 -5.74
N GLU A 188 10.52 2.82 -6.77
CA GLU A 188 10.62 3.68 -7.93
C GLU A 188 9.37 4.57 -7.98
N VAL A 189 9.57 5.88 -8.15
CA VAL A 189 8.46 6.82 -8.26
C VAL A 189 8.61 7.68 -9.49
N SER A 190 7.58 7.67 -10.34
CA SER A 190 7.41 8.59 -11.46
C SER A 190 6.48 9.73 -11.07
N VAL A 191 6.98 10.95 -11.23
CA VAL A 191 6.24 12.22 -11.05
C VAL A 191 6.51 13.15 -12.24
N PRO A 192 5.66 14.17 -12.48
CA PRO A 192 5.99 15.23 -13.44
C PRO A 192 7.29 15.94 -13.05
N GLY A 193 8.01 16.50 -14.04
CA GLY A 193 9.41 16.94 -13.89
C GLY A 193 9.65 18.11 -12.92
N ASP A 194 8.60 18.81 -12.49
CA ASP A 194 8.60 19.90 -11.52
C ASP A 194 8.46 19.42 -10.06
N TYR A 195 8.20 18.14 -9.84
CA TYR A 195 8.08 17.54 -8.51
C TYR A 195 9.39 16.93 -8.05
N ARG A 196 9.56 16.86 -6.72
CA ARG A 196 10.67 16.14 -6.09
C ARG A 196 10.13 15.00 -5.24
N VAL A 197 10.87 13.89 -5.23
CA VAL A 197 10.55 12.69 -4.47
C VAL A 197 11.54 12.54 -3.33
N ALA A 198 11.03 12.29 -2.14
CA ALA A 198 11.78 11.85 -0.98
C ALA A 198 11.13 10.59 -0.40
N SER A 199 11.94 9.70 0.16
CA SER A 199 11.50 8.51 0.86
C SER A 199 12.10 8.48 2.27
N GLY A 200 11.30 8.07 3.25
CA GLY A 200 11.74 7.82 4.61
C GLY A 200 11.57 6.34 4.96
N GLY A 201 12.63 5.73 5.48
CA GLY A 201 12.71 4.34 5.87
C GLY A 201 14.15 3.85 5.80
N THR A 202 14.47 2.80 6.56
CA THR A 202 15.75 2.08 6.57
C THR A 202 15.51 0.62 6.31
#